data_AF-A0AAW8KU03-F1
#
_entry.id   AF-A0AAW8KU03-F1
#
_cell.length_a   1.000
_cell.length_b   1.000
_cell.length_c   1.000
_cell.angle_alpha   90.00
_cell.angle_beta   90.00
_cell.angle_gamma   90.00
#
_symmetry.space_group_name_H-M   'P 1'
#
loop_
_entity.id
_entity.type
_entity.pdbx_description
1 polymer ?
#
loop_
_entity_poly.entity_id
_entity_poly.type
_entity_poly.pdbx_seq_one_letter_code
_entity_poly.pdbx_strand_id
1 'polypeptide(L)'
;DIEQHDTIGEHAEFYTKEQWEQLQKNLGVFIKIENFDYWDIEEIPEDDTSNWSNWKPQPPEQELFLIAAFDSENGPVLWWANPKAESKEE
;
A
#
# COMPACT_ATOMS: atom_id res chain seq x y z
N ASP A 1 5.45 -9.64 1.91
CA ASP A 1 5.93 -10.11 3.22
C ASP A 1 7.00 -9.15 3.72
N ILE A 2 6.71 -8.32 4.72
CA ILE A 2 7.61 -7.25 5.21
C ILE A 2 8.57 -7.78 6.30
N GLU A 3 8.46 -9.05 6.68
CA GLU A 3 9.19 -9.60 7.82
C GLU A 3 10.63 -10.05 7.54
N GLN A 4 11.14 -9.96 6.29
CA GLN A 4 12.45 -10.56 5.95
C GLN A 4 13.53 -9.65 5.33
N HIS A 5 13.29 -8.37 5.06
CA HIS A 5 14.26 -7.56 4.30
C HIS A 5 14.84 -6.40 5.13
N ASP A 6 15.97 -6.69 5.77
CA ASP A 6 16.84 -5.72 6.43
C ASP A 6 18.12 -5.53 5.59
N THR A 7 17.96 -4.96 4.39
CA THR A 7 19.11 -4.59 3.54
C THR A 7 18.95 -3.16 3.04
N ILE A 8 19.74 -2.27 3.64
CA ILE A 8 20.04 -0.92 3.15
C ILE A 8 20.89 -1.08 1.89
N GLY A 9 20.26 -1.22 0.72
CA GLY A 9 20.91 -1.11 -0.58
C GLY A 9 20.51 0.20 -1.23
N GLU A 10 21.45 0.90 -1.89
CA GLU A 10 21.21 2.12 -2.69
C GLU A 10 20.15 1.97 -3.82
N HIS A 11 19.60 0.76 -4.01
CA HIS A 11 18.57 0.40 -4.98
C HIS A 11 17.45 -0.48 -4.38
N ALA A 12 17.23 -0.45 -3.05
CA ALA A 12 16.17 -1.22 -2.44
C ALA A 12 14.79 -0.69 -2.90
N GLU A 13 13.99 -1.55 -3.54
CA GLU A 13 12.59 -1.27 -3.92
C GLU A 13 11.63 -1.28 -2.71
N PHE A 14 12.18 -1.41 -1.50
CA PHE A 14 11.44 -1.58 -0.26
C PHE A 14 11.98 -0.67 0.83
N TYR A 15 11.07 -0.13 1.66
CA TYR A 15 11.43 0.53 2.91
C TYR A 15 11.97 -0.49 3.90
N THR A 16 13.06 -0.17 4.60
CA THR A 16 13.41 -0.93 5.81
C THR A 16 12.33 -0.74 6.86
N LYS A 17 12.26 -1.65 7.85
CA LYS A 17 11.30 -1.52 8.96
C LYS A 17 11.40 -0.16 9.65
N GLU A 18 12.62 0.30 9.94
CA GLU A 18 12.85 1.59 10.58
C GLU A 18 12.36 2.75 9.70
N GLN A 19 12.65 2.73 8.39
CA GLN A 19 12.19 3.77 7.47
C GLN A 19 10.66 3.76 7.35
N TRP A 20 10.03 2.59 7.37
CA TRP A 20 8.58 2.43 7.32
C TRP A 20 7.90 2.95 8.59
N GLU A 21 8.46 2.66 9.76
CA GLU A 21 8.00 3.20 11.04
C GLU A 21 8.16 4.73 11.09
N GLN A 22 9.30 5.25 10.63
CA GLN A 22 9.53 6.70 10.54
C GLN A 22 8.58 7.38 9.56
N LEU A 23 8.29 6.78 8.40
CA LEU A 23 7.33 7.32 7.43
C LEU A 23 5.95 7.49 8.06
N GLN A 24 5.43 6.43 8.70
CA GLN A 24 4.13 6.45 9.37
C GLN A 24 4.09 7.48 10.51
N LYS A 25 5.14 7.53 11.33
CA LYS A 25 5.26 8.51 12.42
C LYS A 25 5.30 9.95 11.90
N ASN A 26 6.08 10.22 10.86
CA ASN A 26 6.21 11.56 10.27
C ASN A 26 4.91 12.02 9.61
N LEU A 27 4.17 11.10 9.00
CA LEU A 27 2.86 11.39 8.41
C LEU A 27 1.73 11.45 9.46
N GLY A 28 1.95 10.95 10.67
CA GLY A 28 0.92 10.84 11.71
C GLY A 28 -0.21 9.90 11.31
N VAL A 29 0.09 8.86 10.52
CA VAL A 29 -0.89 7.89 10.02
C VAL A 29 -0.38 6.47 10.21
N PHE A 30 -1.31 5.52 10.29
CA PHE A 30 -1.00 4.10 10.07
C PHE A 30 -1.29 3.75 8.62
N ILE A 31 -0.35 3.09 7.94
CA ILE A 31 -0.50 2.70 6.54
C ILE A 31 -0.84 1.20 6.49
N LYS A 32 -2.03 0.90 6.00
CA LYS A 32 -2.47 -0.46 5.66
C LYS A 32 -2.19 -0.72 4.18
N ILE A 33 -1.50 -1.81 3.88
CA ILE A 33 -1.21 -2.23 2.50
C ILE A 33 -2.20 -3.32 2.11
N GLU A 34 -2.86 -3.15 0.97
CA GLU A 34 -3.64 -4.20 0.31
C GLU A 34 -2.99 -4.59 -1.01
N ASN A 35 -2.86 -5.89 -1.23
CA ASN A 35 -2.35 -6.46 -2.48
C ASN A 35 -3.52 -7.18 -3.14
N PHE A 36 -3.74 -6.88 -4.41
CA PHE A 36 -4.78 -7.51 -5.21
C PHE A 36 -4.14 -8.41 -6.25
N ASP A 37 -4.88 -9.45 -6.65
CA ASP A 37 -4.60 -10.18 -7.87
C ASP A 37 -5.42 -9.57 -9.02
N TYR A 38 -4.83 -9.45 -10.22
CA TYR A 38 -5.56 -8.99 -11.40
C TYR A 38 -6.78 -9.85 -11.71
N TRP A 39 -6.70 -11.16 -11.44
CA TRP A 39 -7.81 -12.09 -11.66
C TRP A 39 -8.99 -11.87 -10.71
N ASP A 40 -8.79 -11.15 -9.61
CA ASP A 40 -9.84 -10.83 -8.63
C ASP A 40 -10.55 -9.50 -8.90
N ILE A 41 -10.08 -8.70 -9.88
CA ILE A 41 -10.64 -7.39 -10.21
C ILE A 41 -11.31 -7.42 -11.59
N GLU A 42 -12.61 -7.70 -11.63
CA GLU A 42 -13.40 -7.81 -12.87
C GLU A 42 -13.40 -6.51 -13.71
N GLU A 43 -13.22 -5.34 -13.08
CA GLU A 43 -13.19 -4.05 -13.78
C GLU A 43 -11.88 -3.77 -14.54
N ILE A 44 -10.81 -4.52 -14.26
CA ILE A 44 -9.55 -4.41 -14.98
C ILE A 44 -9.58 -5.40 -16.15
N PRO A 45 -9.38 -4.93 -17.40
CA PRO A 45 -9.39 -5.81 -18.56
C PRO A 45 -8.19 -6.76 -18.55
N GLU A 46 -8.44 -8.05 -18.81
CA GLU A 46 -7.40 -9.08 -18.87
C GLU A 46 -6.34 -8.80 -19.96
N ASP A 47 -6.74 -8.11 -21.02
CA ASP A 47 -5.88 -7.73 -22.15
C ASP A 47 -5.07 -6.44 -21.92
N ASP A 48 -5.38 -5.68 -20.86
CA ASP A 48 -4.67 -4.45 -20.49
C ASP A 48 -4.71 -4.22 -18.97
N THR A 49 -3.92 -5.01 -18.24
CA THR A 49 -3.88 -4.98 -16.76
C THR A 49 -3.41 -3.64 -16.19
N SER A 50 -2.78 -2.77 -16.99
CA SER A 50 -2.41 -1.41 -16.59
C SER A 50 -3.58 -0.41 -16.66
N ASN A 51 -4.73 -0.78 -17.23
CA ASN A 51 -5.88 0.10 -17.37
C ASN A 51 -6.85 -0.01 -16.21
N TRP A 52 -6.68 0.88 -15.23
CA TRP A 52 -7.53 0.92 -14.04
C TRP A 52 -8.68 1.94 -14.15
N SER A 53 -8.95 2.47 -15.35
CA SER A 53 -9.90 3.59 -15.52
C SER A 53 -11.31 3.27 -15.04
N ASN A 54 -11.69 1.98 -15.05
CA ASN A 54 -13.00 1.50 -14.60
C ASN A 54 -13.00 0.98 -13.16
N TRP A 55 -11.82 0.72 -12.60
CA TRP A 55 -11.68 0.21 -11.24
C TRP A 55 -11.61 1.35 -10.23
N LYS A 56 -12.46 1.28 -9.20
CA LYS A 56 -12.48 2.26 -8.10
C LYS A 56 -12.38 1.52 -6.78
N PRO A 57 -11.14 1.27 -6.29
CA PRO A 57 -10.97 0.51 -5.07
C PRO A 57 -11.67 1.21 -3.90
N GLN A 58 -12.35 0.42 -3.08
CA GLN A 58 -13.00 0.90 -1.88
C GLN A 58 -12.07 0.75 -0.69
N PRO A 59 -12.10 1.69 0.27
CA PRO A 59 -11.29 1.55 1.47
C PRO A 59 -11.75 0.30 2.24
N PRO A 60 -10.81 -0.49 2.80
CA PRO A 60 -11.15 -1.73 3.48
C PRO A 60 -11.86 -1.49 4.82
N GLU A 61 -11.67 -0.30 5.40
CA GLU A 61 -12.28 0.13 6.66
C GLU A 61 -12.79 1.56 6.52
N GLN A 62 -13.80 1.92 7.31
CA GLN A 62 -14.26 3.30 7.38
C GLN A 62 -13.10 4.19 7.84
N GLU A 63 -13.03 5.41 7.29
CA GLU A 63 -12.05 6.44 7.65
C GLU A 63 -10.63 6.27 7.07
N LEU A 64 -10.36 5.18 6.35
CA LEU A 64 -9.15 5.04 5.56
C LEU A 64 -9.28 5.79 4.24
N PHE A 65 -8.18 6.40 3.78
CA PHE A 65 -8.11 7.05 2.47
C PHE A 65 -6.85 6.60 1.70
N LEU A 66 -6.98 6.49 0.38
CA LEU A 66 -5.90 6.02 -0.48
C LEU A 66 -4.80 7.08 -0.58
N ILE A 67 -3.55 6.70 -0.32
CA ILE A 67 -2.39 7.59 -0.43
C ILE A 67 -1.42 7.19 -1.54
N ALA A 68 -1.42 5.92 -1.93
CA ALA A 68 -0.65 5.43 -3.06
C ALA A 68 -1.33 4.22 -3.69
N ALA A 69 -1.16 4.09 -5.00
CA ALA A 69 -1.57 2.93 -5.78
C ALA A 69 -0.52 2.74 -6.87
N PHE A 70 0.01 1.53 -7.00
CA PHE A 70 1.02 1.20 -8.00
C PHE A 70 0.91 -0.25 -8.44
N ASP A 71 1.35 -0.49 -9.67
CA ASP A 71 1.34 -1.82 -10.27
C ASP A 71 2.50 -2.66 -9.74
N SER A 72 2.28 -3.97 -9.61
CA SER A 72 3.29 -4.95 -9.24
C SER A 72 3.12 -6.21 -10.10
N GLU A 73 4.11 -7.10 -10.08
CA GLU A 73 4.06 -8.35 -10.86
C GLU A 73 2.81 -9.20 -10.63
N ASN A 74 2.22 -9.13 -9.42
CA ASN A 74 1.07 -9.94 -9.03
C ASN A 74 -0.26 -9.21 -9.12
N GLY A 75 -0.24 -7.90 -9.39
CA GLY A 75 -1.43 -7.06 -9.35
C GLY A 75 -1.24 -5.73 -8.62
N PRO A 76 -2.30 -4.91 -8.55
CA PRO A 76 -2.24 -3.60 -7.93
C PRO A 76 -1.94 -3.69 -6.43
N VAL A 77 -1.09 -2.78 -5.96
CA VAL A 77 -0.80 -2.60 -4.54
C VAL A 77 -1.34 -1.23 -4.12
N LEU A 78 -2.19 -1.22 -3.11
CA LEU A 78 -2.85 -0.02 -2.58
C LEU A 78 -2.39 0.27 -1.15
N TRP A 79 -2.09 1.53 -0.88
CA TRP A 79 -1.73 2.01 0.46
C TRP A 79 -2.83 2.91 0.99
N TRP A 80 -3.42 2.49 2.10
CA TRP A 80 -4.49 3.18 2.78
C TRP A 80 -3.99 3.80 4.08
N ALA A 81 -4.14 5.11 4.22
CA ALA A 81 -3.78 5.82 5.44
C ALA A 81 -4.97 5.88 6.40
N ASN A 82 -4.72 5.54 7.67
CA ASN A 82 -5.63 5.75 8.78
C ASN A 82 -5.11 6.92 9.65
N PRO A 83 -5.82 8.06 9.68
CA PRO A 83 -5.41 9.23 10.46
C PRO A 83 -5.67 9.10 11.96
N LYS A 84 -6.40 8.08 12.38
CA LYS A 84 -6.70 7.78 13.79
C LYS A 84 -5.74 6.77 14.40
N ALA A 85 -4.58 6.56 13.79
CA ALA A 85 -3.51 5.85 14.45
C ALA A 85 -3.14 6.65 15.70
N GLU A 86 -3.72 6.28 16.84
CA GLU A 86 -3.36 6.87 18.13
C GLU A 86 -1.84 6.84 18.19
N SER A 87 -1.24 8.02 18.19
CA SER A 87 0.14 8.16 18.57
C SER A 87 0.17 7.68 20.01
N LYS A 88 0.55 6.42 20.22
CA LYS A 88 0.97 5.94 21.54
C LYS A 88 2.29 6.66 21.83
N GLU A 89 2.18 7.93 22.19
CA GLU A 89 3.22 8.63 22.94
C GLU A 89 3.28 7.93 24.31
N GLU A 90 4.25 7.04 24.48
CA GLU A 90 4.80 6.68 25.79
C GLU A 90 6.00 7.57 26.11
#